data_AF-A0A1V2IG17-F1
#
_entry.id   AF-A0A1V2IG17-F1
#
_cell.length_a   1.000
_cell.length_b   1.000
_cell.length_c   1.000
_cell.angle_alpha   90.00
_cell.angle_beta   90.00
_cell.angle_gamma   90.00
#
_symmetry.space_group_name_H-M   'P 1'
#
loop_
_entity.id
_entity.type
_entity.pdbx_description
1 polymer ?
#
loop_
_entity_poly.entity_id
_entity_poly.type
_entity_poly.pdbx_seq_one_letter_code
_entity_poly.pdbx_strand_id
1 'polypeptide(L)'
;MTLSKRASWFLVAVGVWSWVIWPTFLRNIWKDDRSWHDGPTGFFLVHLVLTVVSLALGTAVGWLGIRGLRGGTRAAAGAAASGSDLVDSSR
;
A
#
# COMPACT_ATOMS: atom_id res chain seq x y z
N MET A 1 12.80 1.50 15.03
CA MET A 1 12.18 2.81 14.75
C MET A 1 10.70 2.57 14.46
N THR A 2 9.79 3.10 15.27
CA THR A 2 8.34 2.91 15.09
C THR A 2 7.83 3.89 14.04
N LEU A 3 7.10 3.40 13.03
CA LEU A 3 6.49 4.27 12.02
C LEU A 3 5.38 5.10 12.68
N SER A 4 5.44 6.42 12.53
CA SER A 4 4.36 7.33 12.98
C SER A 4 3.02 6.90 12.38
N LYS A 5 1.92 7.05 13.14
CA LYS A 5 0.54 6.79 12.64
C LYS A 5 0.25 7.56 11.34
N ARG A 6 0.79 8.78 11.20
CA ARG A 6 0.66 9.60 9.99
C ARG A 6 1.41 8.99 8.81
N ALA A 7 2.64 8.51 9.04
CA ALA A 7 3.43 7.83 8.01
C ALA A 7 2.76 6.53 7.55
N SER A 8 2.15 5.77 8.47
CA SER A 8 1.46 4.53 8.11
C SER A 8 0.23 4.79 7.23
N TRP A 9 -0.56 5.83 7.54
CA TRP A 9 -1.66 6.26 6.68
C TRP A 9 -1.19 6.76 5.31
N PHE A 10 -0.06 7.46 5.26
CA PHE A 10 0.55 7.87 4.00
C PHE A 10 0.91 6.66 3.13
N LEU A 11 1.51 5.60 3.70
CA LEU A 11 1.81 4.37 2.96
C LEU A 11 0.55 3.68 2.43
N VAL A 12 -0.53 3.64 3.22
CA VAL A 12 -1.81 3.08 2.77
C VAL A 12 -2.38 3.91 1.62
N ALA A 13 -2.39 5.24 1.74
CA ALA A 13 -2.86 6.14 0.70
C ALA A 13 -2.06 5.99 -0.61
N VAL A 14 -0.73 5.88 -0.52
CA VAL A 14 0.14 5.63 -1.68
C VAL A 14 -0.18 4.28 -2.34
N GLY A 15 -0.42 3.24 -1.54
CA GLY A 15 -0.83 1.93 -2.04
C GLY A 15 -2.16 1.98 -2.79
N VAL A 16 -3.18 2.60 -2.19
CA VAL A 16 -4.51 2.76 -2.81
C VAL A 16 -4.41 3.62 -4.08
N TRP A 17 -3.67 4.72 -4.04
CA TRP A 17 -3.46 5.58 -5.21
C TRP A 17 -2.82 4.82 -6.37
N SER A 18 -1.79 4.02 -6.07
CA SER A 18 -1.14 3.16 -7.06
C SER A 18 -2.15 2.19 -7.71
N TRP A 19 -3.02 1.58 -6.91
CA TRP A 19 -4.09 0.71 -7.39
C TRP A 19 -5.14 1.40 -8.26
N VAL A 20 -5.30 2.73 -8.17
CA VAL A 20 -6.19 3.48 -9.06
C VAL A 20 -5.48 3.84 -10.37
N ILE A 21 -4.24 4.32 -10.29
CA ILE A 21 -3.50 4.82 -11.46
C ILE A 21 -3.13 3.69 -12.42
N TRP A 22 -2.55 2.60 -11.91
CA TRP A 22 -1.96 1.56 -12.77
C TRP A 22 -2.99 0.81 -13.62
N PRO A 23 -4.15 0.36 -13.10
CA PRO A 23 -5.18 -0.27 -13.93
C PRO A 23 -5.78 0.71 -14.96
N THR A 24 -5.94 1.99 -14.59
CA THR A 24 -6.42 3.02 -15.51
C THR A 24 -5.42 3.26 -16.64
N PHE A 25 -4.14 3.32 -16.31
CA PHE A 25 -3.05 3.43 -17.28
C PHE A 25 -3.01 2.23 -18.22
N LEU A 26 -3.07 1.00 -17.69
CA LEU A 26 -3.07 -0.21 -18.50
C LEU A 26 -4.29 -0.27 -19.44
N ARG A 27 -5.46 0.18 -18.98
CA ARG A 27 -6.66 0.30 -19.82
C ARG A 27 -6.45 1.28 -20.99
N ASN A 28 -5.77 2.39 -20.75
CA ASN A 28 -5.47 3.37 -21.79
C ASN A 28 -4.47 2.79 -22.81
N ILE A 29 -3.44 2.09 -22.34
CA ILE A 29 -2.47 1.41 -23.21
C ILE A 29 -3.17 0.32 -24.03
N TRP A 30 -4.02 -0.51 -23.42
CA TRP A 30 -4.79 -1.53 -24.13
C TRP A 30 -5.59 -0.94 -25.31
N LYS A 31 -6.09 0.29 -25.19
CA LYS A 31 -6.86 0.97 -26.24
C LYS A 31 -6.00 1.71 -27.26
N ASP A 32 -4.69 1.76 -27.09
CA ASP A 32 -3.76 2.39 -28.02
C ASP A 32 -3.51 1.46 -29.21
N ASP A 33 -3.60 1.99 -30.44
CA ASP A 33 -3.41 1.20 -31.66
C ASP A 33 -2.02 0.54 -31.71
N ARG A 34 -1.00 1.13 -31.07
CA ARG A 34 0.35 0.57 -31.00
C ARG A 34 0.45 -0.69 -30.16
N SER A 35 -0.55 -0.99 -29.34
CA SER A 35 -0.57 -2.20 -28.50
C SER A 35 -0.88 -3.48 -29.28
N TRP A 36 -1.44 -3.35 -30.48
CA TRP A 36 -1.92 -4.48 -31.27
C TRP A 36 -1.41 -4.43 -32.71
N HIS A 37 -0.72 -5.49 -33.14
CA HIS A 37 -0.33 -5.69 -34.53
C HIS A 37 -0.19 -7.20 -34.76
N ASP A 38 -1.25 -7.84 -35.28
CA ASP A 38 -1.39 -9.31 -35.40
C ASP A 38 -1.19 -10.08 -34.08
N GLY A 39 -1.29 -9.37 -32.94
CA GLY A 39 -0.98 -9.86 -31.61
C GLY A 39 -0.51 -8.76 -30.66
N PRO A 40 -0.22 -9.08 -29.40
CA PRO A 40 0.32 -8.12 -28.44
C PRO A 40 1.72 -7.68 -28.85
N THR A 41 1.91 -6.37 -29.01
CA THR A 41 3.21 -5.81 -29.40
C THR A 41 4.16 -5.72 -28.20
N GLY A 42 5.45 -5.52 -28.47
CA GLY A 42 6.43 -5.20 -27.42
C GLY A 42 6.06 -3.94 -26.63
N PHE A 43 5.41 -2.95 -27.27
CA PHE A 43 4.88 -1.78 -26.59
C PHE A 43 3.85 -2.17 -25.52
N PHE A 44 2.87 -3.01 -25.86
CA PHE A 44 1.90 -3.49 -24.87
C PHE A 44 2.57 -4.30 -23.75
N LEU A 45 3.44 -5.26 -24.11
CA LEU A 45 4.06 -6.18 -23.16
C LEU A 45 4.92 -5.45 -22.11
N VAL A 46 5.73 -4.46 -22.52
CA VAL A 46 6.54 -3.67 -21.59
C VAL A 46 5.65 -2.93 -20.58
N HIS A 47 4.58 -2.29 -21.06
CA HIS A 47 3.66 -1.57 -20.17
C HIS A 47 2.86 -2.51 -19.27
N LEU A 48 2.50 -3.69 -19.76
CA LEU A 48 1.86 -4.72 -18.94
C LEU A 48 2.78 -5.16 -17.79
N VAL A 49 4.04 -5.50 -18.09
CA VAL A 49 5.03 -5.89 -17.08
C VAL A 49 5.26 -4.76 -16.07
N LEU A 50 5.45 -3.52 -16.56
CA LEU A 50 5.59 -2.33 -15.70
C LEU A 50 4.39 -2.19 -14.77
N THR A 51 3.17 -2.30 -15.30
CA THR A 51 1.93 -2.21 -14.51
C THR A 51 1.88 -3.28 -13.42
N VAL A 52 2.19 -4.54 -13.76
CA VAL A 52 2.16 -5.66 -12.80
C VAL A 52 3.19 -5.46 -11.69
N VAL A 53 4.43 -5.11 -12.03
CA VAL A 53 5.50 -4.85 -11.06
C VAL A 53 5.12 -3.68 -10.16
N SER A 54 4.61 -2.60 -10.73
CA SER A 54 4.20 -1.43 -9.94
C SER A 54 3.00 -1.70 -9.03
N LEU A 55 2.03 -2.52 -9.46
CA LEU A 55 0.94 -2.98 -8.60
C LEU A 55 1.45 -3.86 -7.44
N ALA A 56 2.42 -4.74 -7.70
CA ALA A 56 3.04 -5.54 -6.65
C ALA A 56 3.75 -4.64 -5.61
N LEU A 57 4.52 -3.65 -6.07
CA LEU A 57 5.17 -2.67 -5.19
C LEU A 57 4.15 -1.83 -4.41
N GLY A 58 3.11 -1.32 -5.07
CA GLY A 58 2.03 -0.56 -4.42
C GLY A 58 1.29 -1.39 -3.36
N THR A 59 1.07 -2.68 -3.63
CA THR A 59 0.48 -3.63 -2.67
C THR A 59 1.39 -3.86 -1.48
N ALA A 60 2.69 -4.09 -1.70
CA ALA A 60 3.67 -4.25 -0.63
C ALA A 60 3.73 -3.00 0.27
N VAL A 61 3.75 -1.81 -0.33
CA VAL A 61 3.71 -0.52 0.40
C VAL A 61 2.43 -0.36 1.21
N GLY A 62 1.26 -0.61 0.60
CA GLY A 62 -0.02 -0.55 1.29
C GLY A 62 -0.10 -1.56 2.44
N TRP A 63 0.42 -2.77 2.24
CA TRP A 63 0.49 -3.81 3.26
C TRP A 63 1.39 -3.42 4.44
N LEU A 64 2.56 -2.82 4.18
CA LEU A 64 3.43 -2.26 5.23
C LEU A 64 2.72 -1.14 6.01
N GLY A 65 1.96 -0.28 5.33
CA GLY A 65 1.11 0.72 5.97
C GLY A 65 0.09 0.11 6.92
N ILE A 66 -0.67 -0.91 6.46
CA ILE A 66 -1.63 -1.64 7.29
C ILE A 66 -0.95 -2.32 8.48
N ARG A 67 0.23 -2.93 8.27
CA ARG A 67 1.03 -3.57 9.32
C ARG A 67 1.48 -2.55 10.38
N GLY A 68 1.89 -1.34 9.97
CA GLY A 68 2.25 -0.24 10.85
C GLY A 68 1.08 0.24 11.72
N LEU A 69 -0.12 0.34 11.12
CA LEU A 69 -1.34 0.68 11.85
C LEU A 69 -1.70 -0.40 12.90
N ARG A 70 -1.65 -1.69 12.53
CA ARG A 70 -1.95 -2.82 13.43
C ARG A 70 -0.90 -3.05 14.53
N GLY A 71 0.37 -2.73 14.25
CA GLY A 71 1.46 -2.80 15.23
C GLY A 71 1.35 -1.72 16.31
N GLY A 72 0.93 -0.51 15.93
CA GLY A 72 0.65 0.58 16.87
C GLY A 72 -0.51 0.29 17.83
N THR A 73 -1.50 -0.52 17.40
CA THR A 73 -2.64 -0.90 18.25
C THR A 73 -2.23 -1.80 19.42
N ARG A 74 -1.27 -2.72 19.24
CA ARG A 74 -0.75 -3.57 20.33
C ARG A 74 0.08 -2.78 21.35
N ALA A 75 0.87 -1.81 20.89
CA ALA A 75 1.65 -0.95 21.79
C ALA A 75 0.76 0.00 22.61
N ALA A 76 -0.33 0.51 22.02
CA ALA A 76 -1.29 1.36 22.72
C ALA A 76 -2.11 0.57 23.76
N ALA A 77 -2.49 -0.67 23.47
CA ALA A 77 -3.15 -1.55 24.44
C ALA A 77 -2.24 -1.91 25.64
N GLY A 78 -0.94 -2.14 25.39
CA GLY A 78 0.04 -2.36 26.45
C GLY A 78 0.31 -1.12 27.31
N ALA A 79 0.32 0.08 26.72
CA ALA A 79 0.49 1.33 27.45
C ALA A 79 -0.75 1.72 28.28
N ALA A 80 -1.96 1.43 27.79
CA ALA A 80 -3.20 1.66 28.53
C ALA A 80 -3.34 0.74 29.75
N ALA A 81 -2.96 -0.54 29.62
CA ALA A 81 -2.94 -1.51 30.73
C ALA A 81 -1.88 -1.15 31.79
N SER A 82 -0.67 -0.76 31.35
CA SER A 82 0.38 -0.35 32.29
C SER A 82 0.06 0.95 33.04
N GLY A 83 -0.79 1.82 32.47
CA GLY A 83 -1.27 3.04 33.12
C GLY A 83 -2.38 2.79 34.15
N SER A 84 -3.23 1.79 33.94
CA SER A 84 -4.25 1.41 34.93
C SER A 84 -3.65 0.72 36.15
N ASP A 85 -2.63 -0.14 35.96
CA ASP A 85 -1.97 -0.86 37.05
C ASP A 85 -1.22 0.09 38.01
N LEU A 86 -0.66 1.18 37.48
CA LEU A 86 0.05 2.21 38.27
C LEU A 86 -0.91 3.11 39.07
N VAL A 87 -2.12 3.36 38.54
CA VAL A 87 -3.18 4.10 39.24
C VAL A 87 -3.82 3.25 40.34
N ASP A 88 -3.96 1.95 40.13
CA ASP A 88 -4.52 1.01 41.12
C ASP A 88 -3.53 0.73 42.26
N SER A 89 -2.23 0.59 41.96
CA SER A 89 -1.18 0.42 42.98
C SER A 89 -0.94 1.65 43.87
N SER A 90 -1.48 2.82 43.51
CA SER A 90 -1.31 4.07 44.26
C SER A 90 -2.54 4.42 45.14
N ARG A 91 -3.54 3.54 45.20
CA ARG A 91 -4.72 3.65 46.09
C ARG A 91 -4.65 2.61 47.20
#